data_AF-A0A1M5RNK4-F1
#
_entry.id   AF-A0A1M5RNK4-F1
#
_cell.length_a   1.000
_cell.length_b   1.000
_cell.length_c   1.000
_cell.angle_alpha   90.00
_cell.angle_beta   90.00
_cell.angle_gamma   90.00
#
_symmetry.space_group_name_H-M   'P 1'
#
loop_
_entity.id
_entity.type
_entity.pdbx_description
1 polymer ?
#
loop_
_entity_poly.entity_id
_entity_poly.type
_entity_poly.pdbx_seq_one_letter_code
_entity_poly.pdbx_strand_id
1 'polypeptide(L)'
;MFRSLVIVPFAALAACASPTPPSVSATDIAAADAERQRISLLPDVAGTDLPTSSVDYSGNFLSNNLMIDGEGGYGVLGDLAMTIDFGGSNRVSGSVRNLNLTERGAPDQLLGGRLDIRGSSSGGDIVARASGELDAVNDLLPFRGTTNVEFAMTGGTRQDGNDTAVFGTWVGASTSVDDDFFVTGSGTFFGTED
;
A
#
# COMPACT_ATOMS: atom_id res chain seq x y z
N MET A 1 -6.22 -33.21 58.07
CA MET A 1 -6.89 -33.78 56.87
C MET A 1 -7.06 -32.67 55.84
N PHE A 2 -6.82 -33.01 54.58
CA PHE A 2 -6.30 -32.14 53.51
C PHE A 2 -7.26 -31.03 53.03
N ARG A 3 -6.72 -29.83 52.82
CA ARG A 3 -7.33 -28.73 52.05
C ARG A 3 -7.19 -29.02 50.55
N SER A 4 -8.29 -29.19 49.84
CA SER A 4 -8.30 -29.28 48.38
C SER A 4 -8.13 -27.89 47.76
N LEU A 5 -6.98 -27.67 47.14
CA LEU A 5 -6.71 -26.51 46.28
C LEU A 5 -7.16 -26.88 44.86
N VAL A 6 -8.26 -26.27 44.39
CA VAL A 6 -8.69 -26.39 43.00
C VAL A 6 -7.87 -25.42 42.16
N ILE A 7 -6.95 -25.96 41.36
CA ILE A 7 -6.20 -25.20 40.35
C ILE A 7 -7.03 -25.27 39.06
N VAL A 8 -7.60 -24.13 38.66
CA VAL A 8 -8.24 -23.97 37.34
C VAL A 8 -7.12 -23.67 36.34
N PRO A 9 -6.89 -24.51 35.31
CA PRO A 9 -5.93 -24.19 34.27
C PRO A 9 -6.48 -23.06 33.40
N PHE A 10 -5.80 -21.92 33.40
CA PHE A 10 -5.95 -20.91 32.36
C PHE A 10 -5.45 -21.52 31.04
N ALA A 11 -6.38 -21.82 30.12
CA ALA A 11 -6.04 -22.09 28.74
C ALA A 11 -5.56 -20.77 28.12
N ALA A 12 -4.24 -20.59 28.03
CA ALA A 12 -3.65 -19.55 27.22
C ALA A 12 -3.97 -19.87 25.76
N LEU A 13 -4.88 -19.11 25.15
CA LEU A 13 -4.99 -19.03 23.70
C LEU A 13 -3.64 -18.49 23.20
N ALA A 14 -2.77 -19.38 22.73
CA ALA A 14 -1.63 -18.97 21.94
C ALA A 14 -2.20 -18.40 20.64
N ALA A 15 -2.38 -17.09 20.59
CA ALA A 15 -2.41 -16.39 19.32
C ALA A 15 -1.04 -16.67 18.69
N CYS A 16 -0.97 -17.63 17.77
CA CYS A 16 0.22 -17.79 16.96
C CYS A 16 0.37 -16.46 16.20
N ALA A 17 1.33 -15.65 16.61
CA ALA A 17 1.66 -14.43 15.90
C ALA A 17 2.21 -14.80 14.53
N SER A 18 1.87 -14.00 13.50
CA SER A 18 2.53 -14.10 12.19
C SER A 18 4.05 -14.04 12.37
N PRO A 19 4.84 -14.85 11.64
CA PRO A 19 6.29 -14.79 11.69
C PRO A 19 6.85 -13.42 11.24
N THR A 20 6.08 -12.67 10.45
CA THR A 20 6.31 -11.23 10.17
C THR A 20 5.12 -10.41 10.66
N PRO A 21 5.10 -10.00 11.95
CA PRO A 21 4.01 -9.20 12.50
C PRO A 21 3.80 -7.91 11.68
N PRO A 22 2.54 -7.46 11.50
CA PRO A 22 2.27 -6.22 10.81
C PRO A 22 2.91 -5.05 11.58
N SER A 23 3.41 -4.06 10.83
CA SER A 23 3.97 -2.83 11.37
C SER A 23 2.92 -1.73 11.54
N VAL A 24 1.69 -1.96 11.05
CA VAL A 24 0.55 -1.05 11.16
C VAL A 24 -0.56 -1.64 12.04
N SER A 25 -1.35 -0.76 12.62
CA SER A 25 -2.56 -1.09 13.37
C SER A 25 -3.83 -0.92 12.53
N ALA A 26 -4.96 -1.43 13.02
CA ALA A 26 -6.26 -1.16 12.40
C ALA A 26 -6.62 0.34 12.39
N THR A 27 -6.11 1.10 13.36
CA THR A 27 -6.29 2.57 13.41
C THR A 27 -5.53 3.25 12.28
N ASP A 28 -4.33 2.77 11.95
CA ASP A 28 -3.54 3.33 10.84
C ASP A 28 -4.21 3.08 9.50
N ILE A 29 -4.80 1.89 9.30
CA ILE A 29 -5.61 1.58 8.11
C ILE A 29 -6.80 2.54 8.02
N ALA A 30 -7.54 2.73 9.11
CA ALA A 30 -8.69 3.64 9.13
C ALA A 30 -8.28 5.10 8.86
N ALA A 31 -7.13 5.54 9.37
CA ALA A 31 -6.58 6.86 9.12
C ALA A 31 -6.19 7.03 7.63
N ALA A 32 -5.50 6.05 7.05
CA ALA A 32 -5.17 6.04 5.63
C ALA A 32 -6.45 6.07 4.76
N ASP A 33 -7.49 5.32 5.12
CA ASP A 33 -8.76 5.34 4.39
C ASP A 33 -9.49 6.69 4.51
N ALA A 34 -9.45 7.33 5.68
CA ALA A 34 -10.00 8.66 5.88
C ALA A 34 -9.25 9.72 5.04
N GLU A 35 -7.92 9.62 4.99
CA GLU A 35 -7.09 10.55 4.22
C GLU A 35 -7.28 10.35 2.71
N ARG A 36 -7.37 9.10 2.26
CA ARG A 36 -7.76 8.77 0.89
C ARG A 36 -9.08 9.44 0.50
N GLN A 37 -10.09 9.38 1.39
CA GLN A 37 -11.39 10.00 1.14
C GLN A 37 -11.27 11.52 1.07
N ARG A 38 -10.53 12.15 1.99
CA ARG A 38 -10.29 13.60 1.98
C ARG A 38 -9.66 14.04 0.65
N ILE A 39 -8.54 13.43 0.25
CA ILE A 39 -7.82 13.80 -0.97
C ILE A 39 -8.66 13.51 -2.23
N SER A 40 -9.45 12.43 -2.23
CA SER A 40 -10.30 12.10 -3.39
C SER A 40 -11.37 13.15 -3.73
N LEU A 41 -11.69 14.02 -2.76
CA LEU A 41 -12.67 15.10 -2.91
C LEU A 41 -12.04 16.45 -3.27
N LEU A 42 -10.71 16.52 -3.31
CA LEU A 42 -9.99 17.73 -3.69
C LEU A 42 -10.11 17.98 -5.21
N PRO A 43 -10.19 19.26 -5.64
CA PRO A 43 -10.21 19.58 -7.05
C PRO A 43 -8.85 19.29 -7.69
N ASP A 44 -8.84 19.04 -9.01
CA ASP A 44 -7.60 18.94 -9.78
C ASP A 44 -6.85 20.29 -9.79
N VAL A 45 -5.52 20.23 -9.75
CA VAL A 45 -4.68 21.43 -9.94
C VAL A 45 -4.78 21.84 -11.40
N ALA A 46 -5.04 23.13 -11.65
CA ALA A 46 -4.99 23.66 -13.01
C ALA A 46 -3.55 23.59 -13.54
N GLY A 47 -3.36 23.27 -14.82
CA GLY A 47 -2.02 23.12 -15.40
C GLY A 47 -1.11 24.36 -15.26
N THR A 48 -1.69 25.56 -15.11
CA THR A 48 -0.96 26.81 -14.85
C THR A 48 -0.51 26.99 -13.41
N ASP A 49 -1.14 26.29 -12.49
CA ASP A 49 -0.94 26.39 -11.04
C ASP A 49 -0.11 25.20 -10.52
N LEU A 50 0.37 24.34 -11.42
CA LEU A 50 1.31 23.28 -11.07
C LEU A 50 2.63 23.88 -10.57
N PRO A 51 3.31 23.19 -9.66
CA PRO A 51 4.65 23.56 -9.24
C PRO A 51 5.59 23.71 -10.44
N THR A 52 6.58 24.60 -10.35
CA THR A 52 7.58 24.78 -11.41
C THR A 52 8.87 24.00 -11.16
N SER A 53 8.92 23.25 -10.06
CA SER A 53 10.08 22.44 -9.63
C SER A 53 9.64 21.02 -9.33
N SER A 54 10.61 20.19 -8.92
CA SER A 54 10.29 18.89 -8.37
C SER A 54 9.64 19.04 -6.99
N VAL A 55 8.65 18.18 -6.72
CA VAL A 55 7.92 18.11 -5.46
C VAL A 55 7.94 16.67 -4.96
N ASP A 56 8.19 16.50 -3.66
CA ASP A 56 8.14 15.23 -2.96
C ASP A 56 6.78 15.08 -2.27
N TYR A 57 6.22 13.88 -2.35
CA TYR A 57 4.93 13.51 -1.78
C TYR A 57 5.09 12.28 -0.90
N SER A 58 4.55 12.36 0.31
CA SER A 58 4.44 11.24 1.24
C SER A 58 2.98 10.85 1.44
N GLY A 59 2.71 9.54 1.51
CA GLY A 59 1.35 9.04 1.73
C GLY A 59 1.27 7.54 1.70
N ASN A 60 0.22 6.99 1.09
CA ASN A 60 -0.03 5.56 1.11
C ASN A 60 -0.37 4.96 -0.25
N PHE A 61 -0.05 3.67 -0.36
CA PHE A 61 -0.48 2.76 -1.40
C PHE A 61 -1.46 1.76 -0.77
N LEU A 62 -2.74 1.85 -1.12
CA LEU A 62 -3.81 1.15 -0.44
C LEU A 62 -4.62 0.28 -1.43
N SER A 63 -4.95 -0.94 -1.02
CA SER A 63 -6.04 -1.72 -1.61
C SER A 63 -6.83 -2.43 -0.52
N ASN A 64 -8.12 -2.60 -0.75
CA ASN A 64 -9.02 -3.44 0.04
C ASN A 64 -9.60 -4.60 -0.80
N ASN A 65 -9.02 -4.85 -1.98
CA ASN A 65 -9.50 -5.83 -2.95
C ASN A 65 -8.34 -6.46 -3.74
N LEU A 66 -7.40 -7.04 -3.00
CA LEU A 66 -6.41 -7.95 -3.54
C LEU A 66 -6.95 -9.37 -3.58
N MET A 67 -6.52 -10.09 -4.61
CA MET A 67 -6.60 -11.54 -4.69
C MET A 67 -5.20 -12.12 -4.52
N ILE A 68 -5.08 -13.12 -3.65
CA ILE A 68 -3.86 -13.89 -3.44
C ILE A 68 -4.19 -15.35 -3.75
N ASP A 69 -3.48 -15.94 -4.72
CA ASP A 69 -3.70 -17.32 -5.18
C ASP A 69 -5.15 -17.63 -5.58
N GLY A 70 -5.85 -16.62 -6.11
CA GLY A 70 -7.25 -16.70 -6.53
C GLY A 70 -8.28 -16.49 -5.39
N GLU A 71 -7.84 -16.38 -4.15
CA GLU A 71 -8.68 -16.05 -3.00
C GLU A 71 -8.74 -14.53 -2.80
N GLY A 72 -9.95 -13.99 -2.64
CA GLY A 72 -10.18 -12.55 -2.42
C GLY A 72 -10.37 -12.19 -0.94
N GLY A 73 -10.56 -10.90 -0.67
CA GLY A 73 -10.81 -10.38 0.69
C GLY A 73 -9.55 -9.88 1.40
N TYR A 74 -8.44 -9.82 0.67
CA TYR A 74 -7.19 -9.24 1.13
C TYR A 74 -7.11 -7.77 0.75
N GLY A 75 -6.32 -7.02 1.50
CA GLY A 75 -5.91 -5.67 1.19
C GLY A 75 -4.41 -5.50 1.43
N VAL A 76 -3.90 -4.35 1.02
CA VAL A 76 -2.52 -3.95 1.31
C VAL A 76 -2.50 -2.48 1.71
N LEU A 77 -1.66 -2.15 2.68
CA LEU A 77 -1.31 -0.78 3.03
C LEU A 77 0.22 -0.65 3.00
N GLY A 78 0.74 0.19 2.12
CA GLY A 78 2.17 0.53 2.07
C GLY A 78 2.40 2.03 2.22
N ASP A 79 3.62 2.38 2.58
CA ASP A 79 4.09 3.76 2.68
C ASP A 79 4.58 4.20 1.30
N LEU A 80 3.97 5.25 0.76
CA LEU A 80 4.31 5.86 -0.52
C LEU A 80 5.27 7.02 -0.29
N ALA A 81 6.37 7.02 -1.05
CA ALA A 81 7.21 8.19 -1.26
C ALA A 81 7.36 8.41 -2.77
N MET A 82 6.90 9.55 -3.29
CA MET A 82 6.88 9.85 -4.72
C MET A 82 7.42 11.26 -4.98
N THR A 83 8.32 11.39 -5.95
CA THR A 83 8.79 12.66 -6.47
C THR A 83 8.23 12.86 -7.87
N ILE A 84 7.69 14.05 -8.14
CA ILE A 84 7.25 14.47 -9.47
C ILE A 84 8.04 15.70 -9.88
N ASP A 85 8.74 15.63 -11.02
CA ASP A 85 9.42 16.78 -11.60
C ASP A 85 8.53 17.50 -12.61
N PHE A 86 8.00 18.66 -12.20
CA PHE A 86 7.25 19.55 -13.09
C PHE A 86 8.14 20.57 -13.82
N GLY A 87 9.42 20.68 -13.45
CA GLY A 87 10.37 21.70 -13.94
C GLY A 87 10.96 21.43 -15.32
N GLY A 88 10.55 20.35 -15.99
CA GLY A 88 10.84 20.12 -17.40
C GLY A 88 11.18 18.69 -17.79
N SER A 89 11.59 17.82 -16.85
CA SER A 89 11.78 16.39 -17.18
C SER A 89 10.48 15.59 -17.15
N ASN A 90 9.43 16.12 -16.52
CA ASN A 90 8.12 15.48 -16.42
C ASN A 90 8.21 14.06 -15.86
N ARG A 91 9.19 13.83 -14.98
CA ARG A 91 9.53 12.50 -14.48
C ARG A 91 8.79 12.22 -13.18
N VAL A 92 8.26 11.02 -13.06
CA VAL A 92 7.75 10.47 -11.80
C VAL A 92 8.71 9.38 -11.32
N SER A 93 9.15 9.47 -10.08
CA SER A 93 9.97 8.43 -9.44
C SER A 93 9.60 8.26 -7.98
N GLY A 94 9.89 7.11 -7.39
CA GLY A 94 9.59 6.91 -5.98
C GLY A 94 9.70 5.46 -5.54
N SER A 95 9.07 5.15 -4.42
CA SER A 95 8.91 3.78 -3.96
C SER A 95 7.71 3.60 -3.05
N VAL A 96 7.21 2.37 -3.00
CA VAL A 96 6.31 1.88 -1.95
C VAL A 96 7.09 0.92 -1.06
N ARG A 97 7.04 1.13 0.25
CA ARG A 97 7.73 0.31 1.27
C ARG A 97 6.75 -0.07 2.36
N ASN A 98 7.22 -0.87 3.32
CA ASN A 98 6.47 -1.21 4.54
C ASN A 98 5.06 -1.75 4.21
N LEU A 99 5.01 -2.69 3.27
CA LEU A 99 3.76 -3.21 2.72
C LEU A 99 3.12 -4.18 3.70
N ASN A 100 2.02 -3.78 4.31
CA ASN A 100 1.27 -4.59 5.25
C ASN A 100 0.09 -5.23 4.55
N LEU A 101 0.02 -6.55 4.59
CA LEU A 101 -1.18 -7.27 4.18
C LEU A 101 -2.28 -7.09 5.22
N THR A 102 -3.50 -6.94 4.74
CA THR A 102 -4.69 -6.89 5.57
C THR A 102 -5.67 -7.97 5.14
N GLU A 103 -6.38 -8.55 6.10
CA GLU A 103 -7.49 -9.48 5.83
C GLU A 103 -8.74 -8.92 6.51
N ARG A 104 -9.80 -8.70 5.73
CA ARG A 104 -11.07 -8.13 6.23
C ARG A 104 -10.88 -6.82 7.04
N GLY A 105 -9.90 -5.99 6.65
CA GLY A 105 -9.61 -4.70 7.28
C GLY A 105 -8.78 -4.77 8.56
N ALA A 106 -8.33 -5.96 8.99
CA ALA A 106 -7.37 -6.11 10.08
C ALA A 106 -5.95 -6.31 9.51
N PRO A 107 -4.91 -5.69 10.10
CA PRO A 107 -3.53 -5.99 9.74
C PRO A 107 -3.21 -7.46 10.03
N ASP A 108 -2.63 -8.15 9.06
CA ASP A 108 -2.31 -9.58 9.14
C ASP A 108 -0.80 -9.83 9.22
N GLN A 109 -0.05 -9.31 8.25
CA GLN A 109 1.41 -9.48 8.19
C GLN A 109 2.10 -8.32 7.51
N LEU A 110 3.38 -8.15 7.84
CA LEU A 110 4.29 -7.31 7.06
C LEU A 110 4.88 -8.16 5.93
N LEU A 111 4.67 -7.72 4.69
CA LEU A 111 5.33 -8.29 3.52
C LEU A 111 6.76 -7.76 3.43
N GLY A 112 7.67 -8.65 3.06
CA GLY A 112 9.01 -8.26 2.64
C GLY A 112 9.00 -7.60 1.25
N GLY A 113 10.08 -6.89 0.96
CA GLY A 113 10.31 -6.29 -0.35
C GLY A 113 10.00 -4.80 -0.44
N ARG A 114 9.95 -4.30 -1.68
CA ARG A 114 9.77 -2.88 -2.03
C ARG A 114 9.35 -2.79 -3.48
N LEU A 115 8.48 -1.83 -3.78
CA LEU A 115 8.13 -1.46 -5.15
C LEU A 115 8.83 -0.16 -5.52
N ASP A 116 9.51 -0.13 -6.65
CA ASP A 116 10.06 1.10 -7.23
C ASP A 116 9.05 1.71 -8.19
N ILE A 117 8.85 3.01 -8.07
CA ILE A 117 7.95 3.77 -8.94
C ILE A 117 8.77 4.46 -10.03
N ARG A 118 8.33 4.29 -11.28
CA ARG A 118 8.87 5.01 -12.44
C ARG A 118 7.75 5.38 -13.40
N GLY A 119 7.76 6.61 -13.89
CA GLY A 119 6.74 7.10 -14.82
C GLY A 119 7.00 8.50 -15.32
N SER A 120 5.94 9.12 -15.79
CA SER A 120 5.93 10.50 -16.26
C SER A 120 4.67 11.24 -15.82
N SER A 121 4.77 12.56 -15.72
CA SER A 121 3.64 13.46 -15.52
C SER A 121 3.43 14.35 -16.74
N SER A 122 2.21 14.79 -16.99
CA SER A 122 1.92 15.76 -18.05
C SER A 122 0.68 16.56 -17.68
N GLY A 123 0.84 17.88 -17.50
CA GLY A 123 -0.29 18.75 -17.15
C GLY A 123 -1.00 18.34 -15.85
N GLY A 124 -0.27 17.77 -14.90
CA GLY A 124 -0.81 17.31 -13.62
C GLY A 124 -1.26 15.85 -13.64
N ASP A 125 -1.48 15.25 -14.81
CA ASP A 125 -1.77 13.83 -14.96
C ASP A 125 -0.52 12.99 -14.72
N ILE A 126 -0.69 11.82 -14.11
CA ILE A 126 0.37 10.89 -13.72
C ILE A 126 0.12 9.56 -14.41
N VAL A 127 1.15 9.05 -15.10
CA VAL A 127 1.21 7.68 -15.62
C VAL A 127 2.51 7.05 -15.19
N ALA A 128 2.44 6.02 -14.34
CA ALA A 128 3.60 5.37 -13.76
C ALA A 128 3.41 3.85 -13.62
N ARG A 129 4.47 3.17 -13.19
CA ARG A 129 4.46 1.78 -12.78
C ARG A 129 5.14 1.67 -11.42
N ALA A 130 4.56 0.91 -10.51
CA ALA A 130 5.21 0.41 -9.31
C ALA A 130 5.57 -1.07 -9.55
N SER A 131 6.86 -1.41 -9.54
CA SER A 131 7.29 -2.79 -9.73
C SER A 131 8.40 -3.18 -8.77
N GLY A 132 8.45 -4.46 -8.44
CA GLY A 132 9.42 -5.00 -7.51
C GLY A 132 9.04 -6.40 -7.05
N GLU A 133 9.74 -6.87 -6.03
CA GLU A 133 9.54 -8.17 -5.44
C GLU A 133 8.77 -8.02 -4.12
N LEU A 134 7.81 -8.92 -3.89
CA LEU A 134 7.09 -9.08 -2.64
C LEU A 134 7.41 -10.44 -2.04
N ASP A 135 7.60 -10.48 -0.73
CA ASP A 135 7.87 -11.71 0.02
C ASP A 135 6.82 -11.90 1.12
N ALA A 136 6.06 -12.99 1.03
CA ALA A 136 5.08 -13.38 2.02
C ALA A 136 5.65 -14.51 2.89
N VAL A 137 5.75 -14.22 4.18
CA VAL A 137 6.21 -15.19 5.19
C VAL A 137 5.05 -15.43 6.14
N ASN A 138 4.32 -16.53 5.97
CA ASN A 138 3.23 -16.85 6.89
C ASN A 138 3.22 -18.32 7.29
N ASP A 139 3.14 -18.60 8.59
CA ASP A 139 3.03 -19.95 9.13
C ASP A 139 1.58 -20.46 9.28
N LEU A 140 0.59 -19.59 9.13
CA LEU A 140 -0.82 -19.79 9.46
C LEU A 140 -1.79 -19.57 8.28
N LEU A 141 -1.36 -18.87 7.23
CA LEU A 141 -2.13 -18.69 5.99
C LEU A 141 -1.59 -19.59 4.86
N PRO A 142 -2.39 -19.92 3.84
CA PRO A 142 -2.00 -20.88 2.80
C PRO A 142 -0.93 -20.37 1.83
N PHE A 143 -0.58 -19.08 1.86
CA PHE A 143 0.32 -18.46 0.89
C PHE A 143 1.67 -18.11 1.54
N ARG A 144 2.74 -18.55 0.89
CA ARG A 144 4.13 -18.25 1.22
C ARG A 144 4.91 -18.13 -0.07
N GLY A 145 5.96 -17.34 -0.02
CA GLY A 145 6.94 -17.27 -1.09
C GLY A 145 7.08 -15.87 -1.63
N THR A 146 7.77 -15.80 -2.74
CA THR A 146 8.26 -14.57 -3.31
C THR A 146 7.68 -14.40 -4.69
N THR A 147 7.27 -13.19 -5.05
CA THR A 147 6.77 -12.92 -6.39
C THR A 147 7.15 -11.52 -6.88
N ASN A 148 7.45 -11.43 -8.17
CA ASN A 148 7.63 -10.15 -8.83
C ASN A 148 6.26 -9.61 -9.23
N VAL A 149 5.99 -8.35 -8.93
CA VAL A 149 4.75 -7.66 -9.29
C VAL A 149 5.02 -6.44 -10.14
N GLU A 150 4.05 -6.11 -10.98
CA GLU A 150 3.98 -4.82 -11.66
C GLU A 150 2.55 -4.28 -11.55
N PHE A 151 2.43 -3.06 -11.01
CA PHE A 151 1.18 -2.31 -10.92
C PHE A 151 1.28 -1.06 -11.79
N ALA A 152 0.43 -0.98 -12.81
CA ALA A 152 0.23 0.23 -13.59
C ALA A 152 -0.51 1.26 -12.73
N MET A 153 -0.03 2.49 -12.70
CA MET A 153 -0.54 3.60 -11.89
C MET A 153 -1.01 4.73 -12.80
N THR A 154 -2.22 5.20 -12.56
CA THR A 154 -2.80 6.37 -13.26
C THR A 154 -3.44 7.28 -12.23
N GLY A 155 -3.11 8.57 -12.25
CA GLY A 155 -3.65 9.55 -11.32
C GLY A 155 -3.46 10.98 -11.77
N GLY A 156 -3.57 11.90 -10.83
CA GLY A 156 -3.31 13.31 -11.08
C GLY A 156 -3.00 14.07 -9.79
N THR A 157 -2.65 15.34 -9.98
CA THR A 157 -2.34 16.28 -8.91
C THR A 157 -3.62 17.01 -8.46
N ARG A 158 -3.81 17.12 -7.15
CA ARG A 158 -4.96 17.71 -6.46
C ARG A 158 -4.53 18.97 -5.71
N GLN A 159 -5.40 19.97 -5.66
CA GLN A 159 -5.16 21.19 -4.90
C GLN A 159 -5.46 20.93 -3.42
N ASP A 160 -4.46 21.09 -2.54
CA ASP A 160 -4.61 20.92 -1.10
C ASP A 160 -4.20 22.19 -0.35
N GLY A 161 -5.14 23.14 -0.26
CA GLY A 161 -4.85 24.45 0.32
C GLY A 161 -3.90 25.25 -0.57
N ASN A 162 -2.71 25.59 -0.06
CA ASN A 162 -1.66 26.25 -0.83
C ASN A 162 -0.67 25.27 -1.48
N ASP A 163 -0.78 23.99 -1.11
CA ASP A 163 0.13 22.94 -1.53
C ASP A 163 -0.59 22.00 -2.50
N THR A 164 0.12 20.97 -2.93
CA THR A 164 -0.40 19.94 -3.80
C THR A 164 -0.50 18.57 -3.12
N ALA A 165 -1.41 17.76 -3.61
CA ALA A 165 -1.52 16.35 -3.26
C ALA A 165 -1.54 15.50 -4.53
N VAL A 166 -1.22 14.21 -4.42
CA VAL A 166 -1.36 13.24 -5.51
C VAL A 166 -2.49 12.27 -5.18
N PHE A 167 -3.23 11.89 -6.20
CA PHE A 167 -4.27 10.89 -6.07
C PHE A 167 -4.44 10.10 -7.37
N GLY A 168 -4.52 8.78 -7.26
CA GLY A 168 -4.78 7.95 -8.41
C GLY A 168 -5.09 6.51 -8.07
N THR A 169 -5.28 5.73 -9.10
CA THR A 169 -5.54 4.30 -9.01
C THR A 169 -4.35 3.51 -9.51
N TRP A 170 -4.25 2.27 -9.05
CA TRP A 170 -3.33 1.30 -9.62
C TRP A 170 -4.03 -0.02 -9.90
N VAL A 171 -3.52 -0.77 -10.86
CA VAL A 171 -3.99 -2.11 -11.24
C VAL A 171 -2.81 -2.94 -11.71
N GLY A 172 -2.80 -4.23 -11.38
CA GLY A 172 -1.78 -5.13 -11.92
C GLY A 172 -1.75 -6.46 -11.18
N ALA A 173 -0.66 -7.19 -11.40
CA ALA A 173 -0.52 -8.54 -10.91
C ALA A 173 0.95 -8.96 -10.79
N SER A 174 1.16 -10.14 -10.21
CA SER A 174 2.39 -10.90 -10.33
C SER A 174 2.75 -11.12 -11.80
N THR A 175 4.02 -10.92 -12.13
CA THR A 175 4.58 -11.11 -13.47
C THR A 175 5.21 -12.49 -13.66
N SER A 176 5.51 -13.18 -12.55
CA SER A 176 5.95 -14.57 -12.56
C SER A 176 4.75 -15.51 -12.62
N VAL A 177 4.83 -16.57 -13.41
CA VAL A 177 3.75 -17.56 -13.60
C VAL A 177 3.97 -18.87 -12.85
N ASP A 178 5.12 -19.04 -12.20
CA ASP A 178 5.54 -20.29 -11.55
C ASP A 178 5.76 -20.14 -10.02
N ASP A 179 5.33 -19.03 -9.42
CA ASP A 179 5.56 -18.77 -7.99
C ASP A 179 4.42 -19.33 -7.13
N ASP A 180 4.75 -19.84 -5.94
CA ASP A 180 3.80 -20.32 -4.91
C ASP A 180 3.00 -19.17 -4.23
N PHE A 181 3.12 -17.96 -4.76
CA PHE A 181 2.49 -16.73 -4.29
C PHE A 181 2.14 -15.85 -5.50
N PHE A 182 0.86 -15.72 -5.81
CA PHE A 182 0.36 -14.92 -6.92
C PHE A 182 -0.56 -13.81 -6.43
N VAL A 183 -0.23 -12.56 -6.74
CA VAL A 183 -1.00 -11.37 -6.36
C VAL A 183 -1.67 -10.78 -7.59
N THR A 184 -2.95 -10.44 -7.51
CA THR A 184 -3.60 -9.59 -8.50
C THR A 184 -4.59 -8.66 -7.84
N GLY A 185 -4.74 -7.45 -8.38
CA GLY A 185 -5.78 -6.56 -7.90
C GLY A 185 -5.61 -5.13 -8.34
N SER A 186 -6.31 -4.26 -7.62
CA SER A 186 -6.31 -2.82 -7.85
C SER A 186 -6.47 -2.08 -6.54
N GLY A 187 -6.13 -0.80 -6.57
CA GLY A 187 -6.24 0.05 -5.40
C GLY A 187 -6.03 1.52 -5.74
N THR A 188 -5.67 2.28 -4.72
CA THR A 188 -5.45 3.73 -4.77
C THR A 188 -4.05 4.05 -4.27
N PHE A 189 -3.40 5.04 -4.87
CA PHE A 189 -2.24 5.69 -4.29
C PHE A 189 -2.59 7.16 -4.03
N PHE A 190 -2.12 7.70 -2.93
CA PHE A 190 -2.36 9.09 -2.56
C PHE A 190 -1.27 9.59 -1.62
N GLY A 191 -1.07 10.90 -1.59
CA GLY A 191 -0.11 11.55 -0.69
C GLY A 191 -0.17 13.06 -0.79
N THR A 192 0.41 13.73 0.20
CA THR A 192 0.51 15.19 0.28
C THR A 192 1.96 15.61 0.10
N GLU A 193 2.15 16.84 -0.38
CA GLU A 193 3.46 17.50 -0.46
C GLU A 193 4.16 17.58 0.91
N ASP A 194 5.47 17.33 0.93
CA ASP A 194 6.35 17.35 2.12
C ASP A 194 7.04 18.71 2.36
#